data_AF-A0A497M2Q7-F1
#
_entry.id   AF-A0A497M2Q7-F1
#
_cell.length_a   1.000
_cell.length_b   1.000
_cell.length_c   1.000
_cell.angle_alpha   90.00
_cell.angle_beta   90.00
_cell.angle_gamma   90.00
#
_symmetry.space_group_name_H-M   'P 1'
#
loop_
_entity.id
_entity.type
_entity.pdbx_description
1 polymer ?
#
loop_
_entity_poly.entity_id
_entity_poly.type
_entity_poly.pdbx_seq_one_letter_code
_entity_poly.pdbx_strand_id
1 'polypeptide(L)'
;MKNVLLLIALFLAIINFSSVGFLEHSSADMMPMTQLIEMVNIDVNCTTASVNVTVVVASNVTSLIHFPEGAALNDPNLINATGITLGFTGDFSVLMFTFENVSASTAETYADDVKPSIESAFQTQFTYNSTEIHDNSVSVVYKADGKSDLVSYADWLMDQCLNSTIGGFSSAFLGMVSEPTAMVNAICYKEIGGFDWVYGMVVHYTTSISTGTGSHTVDVLDLLNVASLGPSQYALFEEFGYVSMVNVAVNSNETITFVGCVPPETSYPMSRGWYVPSDSGLTLTGTFYFGSDPTPVEELTFTFGGAVIPEINSLLLLVALLAVATLAIILKSKK
;
A
#
# COMPACT_ATOMS: atom_id res chain seq x y z
N MET A 1 -20.06 17.86 3.16
CA MET A 1 -20.11 16.46 2.68
C MET A 1 -18.93 16.11 1.77
N LYS A 2 -18.67 16.84 0.67
CA LYS A 2 -17.48 16.63 -0.20
C LYS A 2 -16.14 16.61 0.58
N ASN A 3 -15.97 17.55 1.52
CA ASN A 3 -14.75 17.63 2.35
C ASN A 3 -14.63 16.53 3.42
N VAL A 4 -15.72 15.84 3.79
CA VAL A 4 -15.69 14.76 4.78
C VAL A 4 -15.37 13.42 4.11
N LEU A 5 -15.89 13.17 2.90
CA LEU A 5 -15.47 12.02 2.08
C LEU A 5 -13.99 12.12 1.69
N LEU A 6 -13.50 13.33 1.37
CA LEU A 6 -12.09 13.54 1.05
C LEU A 6 -11.18 13.36 2.28
N LEU A 7 -11.65 13.74 3.48
CA LEU A 7 -10.93 13.48 4.73
C LEU A 7 -10.91 11.99 5.08
N ILE A 8 -11.98 11.26 4.79
CA ILE A 8 -12.06 9.80 5.00
C ILE A 8 -11.19 9.06 3.98
N ALA A 9 -11.15 9.51 2.71
CA ALA A 9 -10.24 8.98 1.70
C ALA A 9 -8.77 9.29 2.04
N LEU A 10 -8.49 10.46 2.62
CA LEU A 10 -7.17 10.82 3.13
C LEU A 10 -6.82 10.06 4.41
N PHE A 11 -7.78 9.85 5.33
CA PHE A 11 -7.60 8.96 6.47
C PHE A 11 -7.42 7.52 6.04
N LEU A 12 -8.07 7.04 4.96
CA LEU A 12 -7.84 5.71 4.40
C LEU A 12 -6.48 5.64 3.69
N ALA A 13 -6.02 6.71 3.04
CA ALA A 13 -4.65 6.79 2.55
C ALA A 13 -3.65 6.76 3.72
N ILE A 14 -3.86 7.56 4.78
CA ILE A 14 -3.06 7.65 6.04
C ILE A 14 -3.16 6.39 6.92
N ILE A 15 -4.27 5.67 6.89
CA ILE A 15 -4.43 4.38 7.59
C ILE A 15 -3.87 3.26 6.70
N ASN A 16 -3.93 3.35 5.37
CA ASN A 16 -3.10 2.49 4.53
C ASN A 16 -1.61 2.82 4.70
N PHE A 17 -1.24 4.04 5.12
CA PHE A 17 0.10 4.35 5.64
C PHE A 17 0.41 3.65 6.97
N SER A 18 -0.57 3.10 7.72
CA SER A 18 -0.26 2.22 8.86
C SER A 18 0.26 0.84 8.44
N SER A 19 0.13 0.45 7.17
CA SER A 19 0.92 -0.63 6.56
C SER A 19 2.36 -0.22 6.24
N VAL A 20 2.67 1.09 6.22
CA VAL A 20 4.04 1.63 6.30
C VAL A 20 4.55 1.63 7.75
N GLY A 21 3.68 1.37 8.73
CA GLY A 21 4.09 0.94 10.08
C GLY A 21 4.95 -0.33 10.06
N PHE A 22 4.84 -1.16 9.01
CA PHE A 22 5.78 -2.25 8.78
C PHE A 22 7.17 -1.76 8.37
N LEU A 23 7.31 -0.63 7.66
CA LEU A 23 8.62 -0.01 7.36
C LEU A 23 9.17 0.75 8.57
N GLU A 24 8.31 1.38 9.39
CA GLU A 24 8.72 2.07 10.64
C GLU A 24 9.15 1.08 11.74
N HIS A 25 8.53 -0.11 11.85
CA HIS A 25 8.98 -1.16 12.78
C HIS A 25 10.05 -2.08 12.18
N SER A 26 10.22 -2.14 10.85
CA SER A 26 11.25 -3.00 10.23
C SER A 26 12.61 -2.33 10.13
N SER A 27 12.71 -1.00 10.10
CA SER A 27 14.01 -0.32 9.91
C SER A 27 14.94 -0.44 11.13
N ALA A 28 14.38 -0.60 12.34
CA ALA A 28 15.18 -0.69 13.56
C ALA A 28 15.70 -2.12 13.86
N ASP A 29 15.11 -3.18 13.27
CA ASP A 29 15.49 -4.56 13.62
C ASP A 29 15.35 -5.63 12.50
N MET A 30 14.96 -5.30 11.27
CA MET A 30 14.89 -6.30 10.17
C MET A 30 16.04 -6.19 9.16
N MET A 31 17.01 -7.08 9.34
CA MET A 31 17.96 -7.62 8.34
C MET A 31 18.74 -6.62 7.48
N PRO A 32 19.96 -6.22 7.91
CA PRO A 32 20.82 -5.27 7.17
C PRO A 32 21.51 -5.86 5.92
N MET A 33 20.89 -6.81 5.19
CA MET A 33 21.67 -7.72 4.32
C MET A 33 21.12 -8.02 2.91
N THR A 34 20.05 -7.36 2.44
CA THR A 34 19.62 -7.44 1.02
C THR A 34 19.68 -6.10 0.32
N GLN A 35 19.95 -6.13 -1.00
CA GLN A 35 19.95 -4.91 -1.81
C GLN A 35 18.54 -4.46 -2.16
N LEU A 36 17.56 -5.37 -2.16
CA LEU A 36 16.18 -5.07 -2.50
C LEU A 36 15.22 -5.92 -1.64
N ILE A 37 14.15 -5.29 -1.17
CA ILE A 37 13.00 -5.95 -0.54
C ILE A 37 11.81 -5.78 -1.47
N GLU A 38 11.07 -6.86 -1.68
CA GLU A 38 9.86 -6.87 -2.48
C GLU A 38 8.71 -7.50 -1.70
N MET A 39 7.56 -6.83 -1.67
CA MET A 39 6.41 -7.31 -0.90
C MET A 39 5.12 -7.05 -1.65
N VAL A 40 4.24 -8.06 -1.66
CA VAL A 40 2.83 -7.89 -2.00
C VAL A 40 2.03 -8.08 -0.72
N ASN A 41 1.14 -7.16 -0.39
CA ASN A 41 0.21 -7.27 0.74
C ASN A 41 -1.22 -7.20 0.20
N ILE A 42 -2.03 -8.21 0.54
CA ILE A 42 -3.44 -8.30 0.19
C ILE A 42 -4.24 -8.43 1.46
N ASP A 43 -5.02 -7.39 1.78
CA ASP A 43 -5.89 -7.35 2.95
C ASP A 43 -7.35 -7.47 2.52
N VAL A 44 -7.96 -8.61 2.80
CA VAL A 44 -9.38 -8.87 2.57
C VAL A 44 -10.16 -8.52 3.83
N ASN A 45 -11.15 -7.65 3.70
CA ASN A 45 -12.11 -7.37 4.76
C ASN A 45 -13.48 -7.96 4.40
N CYS A 46 -13.82 -9.07 5.04
CA CYS A 46 -15.08 -9.80 4.81
C CYS A 46 -16.31 -8.99 5.24
N THR A 47 -16.15 -8.02 6.14
CA THR A 47 -17.24 -7.19 6.68
C THR A 47 -17.68 -6.07 5.74
N THR A 48 -16.76 -5.64 4.88
CA THR A 48 -17.00 -4.58 3.88
C THR A 48 -16.94 -5.11 2.45
N ALA A 49 -16.61 -6.39 2.26
CA ALA A 49 -16.35 -7.02 0.97
C ALA A 49 -15.30 -6.27 0.14
N SER A 50 -14.28 -5.72 0.80
CA SER A 50 -13.20 -4.96 0.17
C SER A 50 -11.87 -5.69 0.24
N VAL A 51 -11.03 -5.49 -0.77
CA VAL A 51 -9.66 -6.00 -0.85
C VAL A 51 -8.73 -4.82 -1.08
N ASN A 52 -7.77 -4.62 -0.19
CA ASN A 52 -6.66 -3.68 -0.43
C ASN A 52 -5.48 -4.48 -0.98
N VAL A 53 -4.91 -4.03 -2.09
CA VAL A 53 -3.76 -4.66 -2.73
C VAL A 53 -2.64 -3.64 -2.75
N THR A 54 -1.48 -4.00 -2.22
CA THR A 54 -0.29 -3.15 -2.16
C THR A 54 0.92 -3.91 -2.64
N VAL A 55 1.73 -3.31 -3.51
CA VAL A 55 3.06 -3.83 -3.88
C VAL A 55 4.11 -2.79 -3.52
N VAL A 56 5.15 -3.23 -2.84
CA VAL A 56 6.28 -2.43 -2.37
C VAL A 56 7.56 -3.00 -2.97
N VAL A 57 8.40 -2.11 -3.51
CA VAL A 57 9.82 -2.38 -3.74
C VAL A 57 10.64 -1.34 -2.99
N ALA A 58 11.63 -1.78 -2.21
CA ALA A 58 12.43 -0.87 -1.37
C ALA A 58 13.91 -1.27 -1.32
N SER A 59 14.79 -0.27 -1.27
CA SER A 59 16.24 -0.44 -1.31
C SER A 59 16.96 0.73 -0.64
N ASN A 60 18.06 0.45 0.06
CA ASN A 60 19.04 1.45 0.50
C ASN A 60 20.19 1.62 -0.50
N VAL A 61 20.14 0.94 -1.64
CA VAL A 61 21.13 1.01 -2.72
C VAL A 61 20.60 2.01 -3.76
N THR A 62 21.18 3.21 -3.77
CA THR A 62 20.73 4.31 -4.65
C THR A 62 20.88 4.03 -6.14
N SER A 63 21.70 3.05 -6.54
CA SER A 63 21.76 2.61 -7.94
C SER A 63 20.61 1.69 -8.36
N LEU A 64 19.77 1.24 -7.41
CA LEU A 64 18.58 0.41 -7.66
C LEU A 64 17.29 1.23 -7.54
N ILE A 65 17.14 1.99 -6.45
CA ILE A 65 15.99 2.84 -6.20
C ILE A 65 16.48 4.18 -5.66
N HIS A 66 15.97 5.27 -6.23
CA HIS A 66 16.24 6.63 -5.77
C HIS A 66 15.05 7.55 -6.07
N PHE A 67 15.09 8.79 -5.56
CA PHE A 67 14.21 9.85 -6.05
C PHE A 67 14.78 10.47 -7.34
N PRO A 68 13.95 11.10 -8.17
CA PRO A 68 14.40 11.72 -9.41
C PRO A 68 15.53 12.74 -9.15
N GLU A 69 16.42 12.88 -10.13
CA GLU A 69 17.49 13.86 -10.06
C GLU A 69 16.93 15.28 -9.80
N GLY A 70 17.58 16.02 -8.91
CA GLY A 70 17.15 17.37 -8.49
C GLY A 70 16.34 17.41 -7.19
N ALA A 71 15.85 16.27 -6.68
CA ALA A 71 15.34 16.20 -5.32
C ALA A 71 16.49 16.41 -4.32
N ALA A 72 16.45 17.49 -3.54
CA ALA A 72 17.55 17.90 -2.66
C ALA A 72 17.58 17.11 -1.34
N LEU A 73 17.76 15.80 -1.41
CA LEU A 73 17.70 14.90 -0.23
C LEU A 73 18.87 15.02 0.75
N ASN A 74 19.90 15.80 0.41
CA ASN A 74 21.01 16.15 1.28
C ASN A 74 20.88 17.58 1.86
N ASP A 75 19.70 18.21 1.74
CA ASP A 75 19.48 19.53 2.31
C ASP A 75 19.59 19.50 3.85
N PRO A 76 20.35 20.41 4.49
CA PRO A 76 20.50 20.47 5.94
C PRO A 76 19.18 20.57 6.71
N ASN A 77 18.12 21.13 6.12
CA ASN A 77 16.79 21.19 6.72
C ASN A 77 16.15 19.80 6.88
N LEU A 78 16.65 18.77 6.20
CA LEU A 78 16.20 17.38 6.32
C LEU A 78 16.98 16.57 7.36
N ILE A 79 17.92 17.17 8.11
CA ILE A 79 18.70 16.42 9.11
C ILE A 79 17.81 15.76 10.18
N ASN A 80 16.72 16.44 10.55
CA ASN A 80 15.69 15.97 11.49
C ASN A 80 14.50 15.26 10.81
N ALA A 81 14.47 15.20 9.48
CA ALA A 81 13.44 14.47 8.76
C ALA A 81 13.69 12.96 8.87
N THR A 82 12.63 12.20 9.13
CA THR A 82 12.64 10.74 9.17
C THR A 82 11.93 10.13 7.96
N GLY A 83 11.11 10.91 7.25
CA GLY A 83 10.41 10.43 6.05
C GLY A 83 10.01 11.54 5.10
N ILE A 84 10.04 11.24 3.80
CA ILE A 84 9.41 12.01 2.74
C ILE A 84 8.56 11.05 1.92
N THR A 85 7.28 11.37 1.79
CA THR A 85 6.32 10.55 1.05
C THR A 85 5.64 11.40 0.00
N LEU A 86 5.68 10.96 -1.24
CA LEU A 86 4.86 11.48 -2.32
C LEU A 86 3.88 10.43 -2.77
N GLY A 87 2.63 10.82 -2.99
CA GLY A 87 1.58 9.94 -3.47
C GLY A 87 0.75 10.60 -4.56
N PHE A 88 0.43 9.83 -5.59
CA PHE A 88 -0.23 10.32 -6.81
C PHE A 88 -1.41 9.42 -7.15
N THR A 89 -2.58 10.02 -7.33
CA THR A 89 -3.80 9.36 -7.82
C THR A 89 -4.29 10.08 -9.08
N GLY A 90 -5.35 9.57 -9.72
CA GLY A 90 -6.03 10.28 -10.81
C GLY A 90 -6.58 11.65 -10.42
N ASP A 91 -7.00 11.81 -9.15
CA ASP A 91 -7.79 12.97 -8.69
C ASP A 91 -6.99 13.97 -7.84
N PHE A 92 -6.02 13.50 -7.05
CA PHE A 92 -5.19 14.33 -6.19
C PHE A 92 -3.78 13.76 -6.02
N SER A 93 -2.86 14.61 -5.58
CA SER A 93 -1.53 14.20 -5.14
C SER A 93 -1.24 14.76 -3.74
N VAL A 94 -0.34 14.09 -3.01
CA VAL A 94 0.06 14.44 -1.66
C VAL A 94 1.59 14.42 -1.54
N LEU A 95 2.12 15.36 -0.76
CA LEU A 95 3.51 15.37 -0.31
C LEU A 95 3.50 15.51 1.20
N MET A 96 4.22 14.64 1.89
CA MET A 96 4.36 14.66 3.34
C MET A 96 5.83 14.60 3.73
N PHE A 97 6.23 15.48 4.64
CA PHE A 97 7.50 15.40 5.35
C PHE A 97 7.22 15.04 6.80
N THR A 98 7.93 14.04 7.32
CA THR A 98 7.89 13.66 8.74
C THR A 98 9.20 14.07 9.39
N PHE A 99 9.11 14.80 10.49
CA PHE A 99 10.26 15.26 11.27
C PHE A 99 10.16 14.81 12.71
N GLU A 100 11.31 14.61 13.34
CA GLU A 100 11.43 14.36 14.77
C GLU A 100 12.28 15.42 15.46
N ASN A 101 12.04 15.62 16.76
CA ASN A 101 12.81 16.52 17.62
C ASN A 101 12.82 17.99 17.15
N VAL A 102 11.77 18.43 16.45
CA VAL A 102 11.56 19.82 16.03
C VAL A 102 10.13 20.28 16.36
N SER A 103 9.93 21.59 16.53
CA SER A 103 8.58 22.13 16.70
C SER A 103 7.82 22.16 15.37
N ALA A 104 6.49 22.22 15.44
CA ALA A 104 5.63 22.32 14.27
C ALA A 104 6.00 23.48 13.33
N SER A 105 6.28 24.66 13.89
CA SER A 105 6.69 25.85 13.12
C SER A 105 8.03 25.66 12.39
N THR A 106 8.97 24.96 13.03
CA THR A 106 10.29 24.69 12.46
C THR A 106 10.18 23.64 11.36
N ALA A 107 9.43 22.56 11.59
CA ALA A 107 9.15 21.54 10.58
C ALA A 107 8.51 22.14 9.32
N GLU A 108 7.53 23.04 9.48
CA GLU A 108 6.88 23.73 8.36
C GLU A 108 7.88 24.58 7.57
N THR A 109 8.71 25.37 8.27
CA THR A 109 9.76 26.18 7.64
C THR A 109 10.74 25.31 6.84
N TYR A 110 11.22 24.23 7.45
CA TYR A 110 12.16 23.29 6.81
C TYR A 110 11.53 22.60 5.60
N ALA A 111 10.26 22.17 5.70
CA ALA A 111 9.53 21.58 4.60
C ALA A 111 9.33 22.58 3.45
N ASP A 112 8.97 23.82 3.75
CA ASP A 112 8.77 24.88 2.74
C ASP A 112 10.07 25.24 2.01
N ASP A 113 11.21 25.23 2.69
CA ASP A 113 12.52 25.47 2.08
C ASP A 113 12.91 24.36 1.08
N VAL A 114 12.60 23.10 1.40
CA VAL A 114 12.96 21.93 0.58
C VAL A 114 11.95 21.66 -0.55
N LYS A 115 10.67 21.95 -0.31
CA LYS A 115 9.54 21.68 -1.21
C LYS A 115 9.79 22.07 -2.67
N PRO A 116 10.36 23.26 -3.02
CA PRO A 116 10.59 23.63 -4.41
C PRO A 116 11.46 22.63 -5.19
N SER A 117 12.45 22.01 -4.53
CA SER A 117 13.30 20.99 -5.16
C SER A 117 12.51 19.72 -5.47
N ILE A 118 11.64 19.30 -4.54
CA ILE A 118 10.76 18.15 -4.68
C ILE A 118 9.70 18.39 -5.76
N GLU A 119 9.09 19.57 -5.78
CA GLU A 119 8.11 19.97 -6.80
C GLU A 119 8.69 19.95 -8.21
N SER A 120 9.92 20.44 -8.36
CA SER A 120 10.65 20.42 -9.62
C SER A 120 10.97 18.98 -10.05
N ALA A 121 11.51 18.17 -9.16
CA ALA A 121 11.90 16.79 -9.45
C ALA A 121 10.71 15.90 -9.83
N PHE A 122 9.56 16.06 -9.16
CA PHE A 122 8.34 15.27 -9.38
C PHE A 122 7.31 15.94 -10.29
N GLN A 123 7.66 17.06 -10.93
CA GLN A 123 6.77 17.79 -11.86
C GLN A 123 5.36 18.04 -11.28
N THR A 124 5.29 18.44 -10.02
CA THR A 124 4.03 18.59 -9.28
C THR A 124 4.13 19.79 -8.37
N GLN A 125 3.13 20.67 -8.39
CA GLN A 125 3.10 21.89 -7.57
C GLN A 125 2.21 21.67 -6.36
N PHE A 126 2.76 21.78 -5.15
CA PHE A 126 2.12 21.41 -3.90
C PHE A 126 1.76 22.66 -3.08
N THR A 127 0.52 22.71 -2.61
CA THR A 127 0.03 23.75 -1.71
C THR A 127 -0.06 23.21 -0.29
N TYR A 128 0.33 24.02 0.68
CA TYR A 128 0.22 23.66 2.10
C TYR A 128 -1.20 23.22 2.45
N ASN A 129 -1.34 22.13 3.21
CA ASN A 129 -2.62 21.62 3.66
C ASN A 129 -2.73 21.57 5.18
N SER A 130 -1.78 20.93 5.88
CA SER A 130 -1.83 20.77 7.33
C SER A 130 -0.47 20.49 7.94
N THR A 131 -0.35 20.80 9.22
CA THR A 131 0.75 20.36 10.09
C THR A 131 0.13 19.55 11.24
N GLU A 132 0.58 18.33 11.42
CA GLU A 132 0.07 17.37 12.40
C GLU A 132 1.18 16.96 13.37
N ILE A 133 0.81 16.71 14.62
CA ILE A 133 1.74 16.27 15.66
C ILE A 133 1.27 14.90 16.13
N HIS A 134 2.13 13.90 15.97
CA HIS A 134 1.88 12.50 16.34
C HIS A 134 2.98 12.04 17.28
N ASP A 135 2.66 11.89 18.56
CA ASP A 135 3.60 11.58 19.64
C ASP A 135 4.83 12.51 19.64
N ASN A 136 5.97 12.02 19.15
CA ASN A 136 7.25 12.72 19.09
C ASN A 136 7.61 13.24 17.67
N SER A 137 6.70 13.06 16.71
CA SER A 137 6.89 13.44 15.32
C SER A 137 5.97 14.58 14.90
N VAL A 138 6.42 15.34 13.91
CA VAL A 138 5.64 16.37 13.23
C VAL A 138 5.56 16.03 11.75
N SER A 139 4.35 15.94 11.23
CA SER A 139 4.09 15.74 9.81
C SER A 139 3.62 17.05 9.16
N VAL A 140 4.29 17.48 8.10
CA VAL A 140 3.88 18.63 7.28
C VAL A 140 3.35 18.10 5.95
N VAL A 141 2.08 18.37 5.68
CA VAL A 141 1.33 17.79 4.56
C VAL A 141 0.95 18.87 3.56
N TYR A 142 1.21 18.59 2.29
CA TYR A 142 0.86 19.41 1.15
C TYR A 142 -0.02 18.62 0.18
N LYS A 143 -0.81 19.33 -0.64
CA LYS A 143 -1.71 18.75 -1.64
C LYS A 143 -1.51 19.38 -3.00
N ALA A 144 -1.76 18.60 -4.04
CA ALA A 144 -1.78 19.05 -5.41
C ALA A 144 -2.90 18.36 -6.19
N ASP A 145 -3.14 18.81 -7.41
CA ASP A 145 -4.01 18.12 -8.35
C ASP A 145 -3.47 16.72 -8.67
N GLY A 146 -4.37 15.80 -9.06
CA GLY A 146 -4.02 14.45 -9.46
C GLY A 146 -3.35 14.36 -10.83
N LYS A 147 -2.95 13.15 -11.18
CA LYS A 147 -2.37 12.78 -12.47
C LYS A 147 -3.44 12.06 -13.28
N SER A 148 -4.21 12.82 -14.07
CA SER A 148 -5.35 12.29 -14.85
C SER A 148 -5.01 11.09 -15.74
N ASP A 149 -3.77 11.02 -16.24
CA ASP A 149 -3.19 9.83 -16.85
C ASP A 149 -2.14 9.23 -15.88
N LEU A 150 -2.64 8.49 -14.89
CA LEU A 150 -1.81 7.92 -13.83
C LEU A 150 -0.85 6.87 -14.37
N VAL A 151 -1.25 6.11 -15.40
CA VAL A 151 -0.44 5.06 -16.03
C VAL A 151 0.80 5.68 -16.68
N SER A 152 0.63 6.69 -17.53
CA SER A 152 1.77 7.37 -18.17
C SER A 152 2.67 8.07 -17.15
N TYR A 153 2.09 8.64 -16.08
CA TYR A 153 2.88 9.26 -15.02
C TYR A 153 3.66 8.23 -14.20
N ALA A 154 3.06 7.08 -13.89
CA ALA A 154 3.72 5.99 -13.17
C ALA A 154 4.87 5.40 -13.99
N ASP A 155 4.69 5.22 -15.30
CA ASP A 155 5.75 4.76 -16.22
C ASP A 155 6.95 5.73 -16.22
N TRP A 156 6.68 7.03 -16.35
CA TRP A 156 7.72 8.06 -16.20
C TRP A 156 8.38 8.00 -14.82
N LEU A 157 7.59 7.87 -13.75
CA LEU A 157 8.12 7.84 -12.38
C LEU A 157 9.01 6.60 -12.15
N MET A 158 8.64 5.46 -12.72
CA MET A 158 9.47 4.24 -12.68
C MET A 158 10.81 4.47 -13.41
N ASP A 159 10.81 5.09 -14.58
CA ASP A 159 12.04 5.43 -15.32
C ASP A 159 12.95 6.39 -14.53
N GLN A 160 12.37 7.31 -13.76
CA GLN A 160 13.14 8.27 -12.96
C GLN A 160 13.63 7.72 -11.61
N CYS A 161 12.96 6.72 -11.04
CA CYS A 161 13.22 6.25 -9.68
C CYS A 161 13.82 4.85 -9.60
N LEU A 162 13.54 3.99 -10.59
CA LEU A 162 13.92 2.57 -10.56
C LEU A 162 14.98 2.28 -11.61
N ASN A 163 15.94 1.44 -11.24
CA ASN A 163 16.86 0.88 -12.22
C ASN A 163 16.09 -0.02 -13.21
N SER A 164 16.33 0.18 -14.51
CA SER A 164 15.73 -0.62 -15.59
C SER A 164 15.91 -2.15 -15.48
N THR A 165 16.89 -2.63 -14.70
CA THR A 165 17.15 -4.07 -14.51
C THR A 165 16.51 -4.64 -13.25
N ILE A 166 15.79 -3.83 -12.46
CA ILE A 166 15.25 -4.23 -11.15
C ILE A 166 14.31 -5.44 -11.27
N GLY A 167 13.43 -5.45 -12.28
CA GLY A 167 12.50 -6.55 -12.53
C GLY A 167 11.64 -6.90 -11.32
N GLY A 168 11.32 -8.19 -11.16
CA GLY A 168 10.60 -8.70 -10.00
C GLY A 168 9.20 -8.12 -9.85
N PHE A 169 8.82 -7.73 -8.63
CA PHE A 169 7.46 -7.30 -8.30
C PHE A 169 7.11 -5.93 -8.90
N SER A 170 8.10 -5.10 -9.21
CA SER A 170 7.88 -3.82 -9.89
C SER A 170 7.18 -3.96 -11.25
N SER A 171 7.26 -5.14 -11.87
CA SER A 171 6.59 -5.44 -13.14
C SER A 171 5.05 -5.36 -13.05
N ALA A 172 4.48 -5.50 -11.85
CA ALA A 172 3.04 -5.38 -11.62
C ALA A 172 2.55 -3.92 -11.56
N PHE A 173 3.45 -2.94 -11.38
CA PHE A 173 3.07 -1.55 -11.10
C PHE A 173 2.15 -0.95 -12.16
N LEU A 174 2.50 -1.06 -13.45
CA LEU A 174 1.71 -0.49 -14.54
C LEU A 174 0.34 -1.16 -14.69
N GLY A 175 0.25 -2.47 -14.41
CA GLY A 175 -1.01 -3.19 -14.38
C GLY A 175 -1.92 -2.68 -13.27
N MET A 176 -1.38 -2.52 -12.06
CA MET A 176 -2.13 -2.07 -10.88
C MET A 176 -2.56 -0.61 -10.96
N VAL A 177 -1.74 0.30 -11.50
CA VAL A 177 -2.12 1.73 -11.60
C VAL A 177 -3.24 2.00 -12.62
N SER A 178 -3.63 1.00 -13.41
CA SER A 178 -4.81 1.08 -14.27
C SER A 178 -6.14 0.97 -13.49
N GLU A 179 -6.09 0.55 -12.23
CA GLU A 179 -7.26 0.44 -11.36
C GLU A 179 -7.78 1.82 -10.93
N PRO A 180 -9.11 2.04 -10.85
CA PRO A 180 -9.67 3.37 -10.59
C PRO A 180 -9.28 4.00 -9.25
N THR A 181 -8.99 3.18 -8.24
CA THR A 181 -8.64 3.61 -6.88
C THR A 181 -7.13 3.61 -6.65
N ALA A 182 -6.34 3.40 -7.72
CA ALA A 182 -4.92 3.24 -7.59
C ALA A 182 -4.20 4.52 -7.17
N MET A 183 -3.12 4.31 -6.43
CA MET A 183 -2.19 5.32 -5.99
C MET A 183 -0.77 4.78 -6.13
N VAL A 184 0.08 5.54 -6.81
CA VAL A 184 1.52 5.29 -6.87
C VAL A 184 2.23 6.24 -5.92
N ASN A 185 3.19 5.73 -5.17
CA ASN A 185 3.94 6.48 -4.18
C ASN A 185 5.44 6.33 -4.41
N ALA A 186 6.16 7.42 -4.20
CA ALA A 186 7.61 7.42 -4.02
C ALA A 186 7.89 7.83 -2.58
N ILE A 187 8.60 6.99 -1.85
CA ILE A 187 8.89 7.20 -0.43
C ILE A 187 10.39 7.12 -0.18
N CYS A 188 10.88 7.91 0.76
CA CYS A 188 12.17 7.67 1.38
C CYS A 188 12.09 7.90 2.88
N TYR A 189 12.86 7.12 3.64
CA TYR A 189 12.94 7.23 5.09
C TYR A 189 14.37 7.05 5.57
N LYS A 190 14.68 7.58 6.75
CA LYS A 190 15.98 7.47 7.37
C LYS A 190 15.89 7.66 8.88
N GLU A 191 16.94 7.21 9.56
CA GLU A 191 17.17 7.58 10.95
C GLU A 191 17.51 9.07 11.10
N ILE A 192 17.18 9.62 12.26
CA ILE A 192 17.49 11.01 12.58
C ILE A 192 19.01 11.27 12.62
N GLY A 193 19.44 12.44 12.13
CA GLY A 193 20.84 12.88 12.22
C GLY A 193 21.77 12.37 11.10
N GLY A 194 21.28 11.50 10.21
CA GLY A 194 21.99 11.04 9.01
C GLY A 194 21.32 11.48 7.71
N PHE A 195 21.89 11.06 6.58
CA PHE A 195 21.33 11.18 5.22
C PHE A 195 21.34 9.83 4.47
N ASP A 196 21.48 8.72 5.20
CA ASP A 196 21.42 7.37 4.65
C ASP A 196 19.96 6.97 4.44
N TRP A 197 19.40 7.44 3.33
CA TRP A 197 18.01 7.19 2.94
C TRP A 197 17.81 5.76 2.44
N VAL A 198 16.73 5.15 2.89
CA VAL A 198 16.11 4.01 2.22
C VAL A 198 15.00 4.53 1.33
N TYR A 199 14.96 4.07 0.08
CA TYR A 199 14.00 4.48 -0.92
C TYR A 199 13.01 3.36 -1.20
N GLY A 200 11.78 3.73 -1.54
CA GLY A 200 10.77 2.78 -1.96
C GLY A 200 9.80 3.36 -2.98
N MET A 201 9.22 2.46 -3.76
CA MET A 201 8.11 2.76 -4.62
C MET A 201 6.97 1.80 -4.28
N VAL A 202 5.76 2.35 -4.14
CA VAL A 202 4.59 1.60 -3.68
C VAL A 202 3.42 1.87 -4.60
N VAL A 203 2.80 0.81 -5.12
CA VAL A 203 1.51 0.90 -5.79
C VAL A 203 0.47 0.22 -4.94
N HIS A 204 -0.63 0.89 -4.66
CA HIS A 204 -1.76 0.29 -3.99
C HIS A 204 -3.08 0.69 -4.64
N TYR A 205 -4.08 -0.17 -4.51
CA TYR A 205 -5.46 0.13 -4.87
C TYR A 205 -6.41 -0.68 -4.00
N THR A 206 -7.69 -0.30 -4.02
CA THR A 206 -8.76 -1.03 -3.34
C THR A 206 -9.79 -1.51 -4.35
N THR A 207 -10.18 -2.78 -4.27
CA THR A 207 -11.24 -3.39 -5.06
C THR A 207 -12.23 -4.15 -4.18
N SER A 208 -13.21 -4.81 -4.79
CA SER A 208 -14.20 -5.64 -4.11
C SER A 208 -13.94 -7.14 -4.33
N ILE A 209 -14.32 -7.95 -3.35
CA ILE A 209 -14.38 -9.41 -3.48
C ILE A 209 -15.84 -9.88 -3.57
N SER A 210 -16.07 -11.04 -4.20
CA SER A 210 -17.39 -11.64 -4.29
C SER A 210 -18.01 -11.88 -2.91
N THR A 211 -19.27 -11.46 -2.75
CA THR A 211 -20.03 -11.64 -1.52
C THR A 211 -20.72 -13.00 -1.48
N GLY A 212 -20.90 -13.57 -0.29
CA GLY A 212 -21.63 -14.82 -0.11
C GLY A 212 -21.11 -15.64 1.07
N THR A 213 -21.72 -16.81 1.27
CA THR A 213 -21.25 -17.80 2.23
C THR A 213 -20.51 -18.91 1.51
N GLY A 214 -19.48 -19.47 2.15
CA GLY A 214 -18.73 -20.61 1.62
C GLY A 214 -17.30 -20.23 1.25
N SER A 215 -16.79 -20.81 0.16
CA SER A 215 -15.40 -20.68 -0.26
C SER A 215 -15.18 -19.42 -1.10
N HIS A 216 -14.11 -18.70 -0.81
CA HIS A 216 -13.64 -17.51 -1.51
C HIS A 216 -12.15 -17.68 -1.82
N THR A 217 -11.75 -17.34 -3.04
CA THR A 217 -10.35 -17.46 -3.49
C THR A 217 -9.81 -16.08 -3.80
N VAL A 218 -8.65 -15.78 -3.21
CA VAL A 218 -7.79 -14.66 -3.58
C VAL A 218 -6.85 -15.17 -4.66
N ASP A 219 -7.04 -14.72 -5.90
CA ASP A 219 -6.08 -14.92 -6.98
C ASP A 219 -5.10 -13.74 -7.00
N VAL A 220 -3.88 -13.98 -6.54
CA VAL A 220 -2.87 -12.93 -6.39
C VAL A 220 -2.46 -12.40 -7.76
N LEU A 221 -2.30 -13.26 -8.76
CA LEU A 221 -1.80 -12.84 -10.07
C LEU A 221 -2.83 -12.01 -10.82
N ASP A 222 -4.11 -12.37 -10.71
CA ASP A 222 -5.24 -11.57 -11.22
C ASP A 222 -5.29 -10.18 -10.57
N LEU A 223 -5.18 -10.10 -9.23
CA LEU A 223 -5.14 -8.82 -8.50
C LEU A 223 -3.92 -7.96 -8.87
N LEU A 224 -2.81 -8.56 -9.29
CA LEU A 224 -1.63 -7.84 -9.75
C LEU A 224 -1.67 -7.52 -11.25
N ASN A 225 -2.65 -8.07 -11.98
CA ASN A 225 -2.77 -8.01 -13.44
C ASN A 225 -1.48 -8.49 -14.15
N VAL A 226 -0.94 -9.63 -13.71
CA VAL A 226 0.24 -10.28 -14.30
C VAL A 226 -0.01 -11.77 -14.56
N ALA A 227 0.67 -12.34 -15.55
CA ALA A 227 0.56 -13.77 -15.86
C ALA A 227 1.44 -14.66 -14.95
N SER A 228 2.48 -14.09 -14.36
CA SER A 228 3.40 -14.79 -13.47
C SER A 228 4.09 -13.79 -12.54
N LEU A 229 4.51 -14.26 -11.36
CA LEU A 229 5.28 -13.44 -10.42
C LEU A 229 6.57 -14.16 -10.05
N GLY A 230 7.71 -13.47 -10.20
CA GLY A 230 9.02 -13.94 -9.80
C GLY A 230 9.77 -12.86 -9.01
N PRO A 231 10.77 -13.24 -8.19
CA PRO A 231 11.55 -12.30 -7.43
C PRO A 231 12.59 -11.61 -8.32
N SER A 232 13.01 -10.40 -7.92
CA SER A 232 14.17 -9.74 -8.49
C SER A 232 15.46 -10.47 -8.12
N GLN A 233 16.44 -10.47 -9.03
CA GLN A 233 17.80 -10.94 -8.72
C GLN A 233 18.46 -10.16 -7.56
N TYR A 234 18.06 -8.92 -7.32
CA TYR A 234 18.60 -8.07 -6.25
C TYR A 234 17.97 -8.37 -4.89
N ALA A 235 16.88 -9.12 -4.85
CA ALA A 235 16.22 -9.55 -3.63
C ALA A 235 16.83 -10.82 -3.02
N LEU A 236 17.80 -11.45 -3.69
CA LEU A 236 18.47 -12.64 -3.16
C LEU A 236 19.34 -12.28 -1.95
N PHE A 237 19.02 -12.90 -0.82
CA PHE A 237 19.86 -12.93 0.36
C PHE A 237 20.54 -14.29 0.48
N GLU A 238 21.87 -14.36 0.36
CA GLU A 238 22.60 -15.63 0.23
C GLU A 238 22.16 -16.73 1.21
N GLU A 239 22.05 -16.42 2.49
CA GLU A 239 21.73 -17.41 3.53
C GLU A 239 20.23 -17.71 3.71
N PHE A 240 19.34 -16.80 3.26
CA PHE A 240 17.90 -16.87 3.57
C PHE A 240 17.00 -16.95 2.32
N GLY A 241 17.58 -16.90 1.13
CA GLY A 241 16.84 -16.88 -0.13
C GLY A 241 16.33 -15.49 -0.51
N TYR A 242 15.36 -15.42 -1.41
CA TYR A 242 14.77 -14.18 -1.88
C TYR A 242 13.92 -13.51 -0.79
N VAL A 243 14.21 -12.24 -0.51
CA VAL A 243 13.38 -11.35 0.33
C VAL A 243 12.29 -10.72 -0.53
N SER A 244 11.56 -11.61 -1.21
CA SER A 244 10.37 -11.32 -2.00
C SER A 244 9.25 -12.18 -1.45
N MET A 245 8.17 -11.55 -0.96
CA MET A 245 7.09 -12.26 -0.28
C MET A 245 5.70 -11.72 -0.61
N VAL A 246 4.71 -12.60 -0.57
CA VAL A 246 3.31 -12.25 -0.78
C VAL A 246 2.55 -12.59 0.48
N ASN A 247 1.94 -11.58 1.11
CA ASN A 247 1.12 -11.70 2.29
C ASN A 247 -0.35 -11.57 1.91
N VAL A 248 -1.17 -12.49 2.42
CA VAL A 248 -2.63 -12.40 2.39
C VAL A 248 -3.11 -12.40 3.83
N ALA A 249 -3.86 -11.37 4.21
CA ALA A 249 -4.58 -11.30 5.47
C ALA A 249 -6.08 -11.22 5.19
N VAL A 250 -6.86 -12.08 5.82
CA VAL A 250 -8.32 -12.07 5.73
C VAL A 250 -8.87 -11.75 7.10
N ASN A 251 -9.67 -10.69 7.19
CA ASN A 251 -10.24 -10.19 8.44
C ASN A 251 -11.78 -10.26 8.37
N SER A 252 -12.38 -10.72 9.46
CA SER A 252 -13.83 -10.92 9.56
C SER A 252 -14.31 -10.71 11.00
N ASN A 253 -15.60 -10.42 11.16
CA ASN A 253 -16.30 -10.45 12.45
C ASN A 253 -16.91 -11.83 12.77
N GLU A 254 -16.94 -12.72 11.77
CA GLU A 254 -17.36 -14.11 11.88
C GLU A 254 -16.17 -15.05 11.64
N THR A 255 -16.26 -16.27 12.16
CA THR A 255 -15.22 -17.28 11.97
C THR A 255 -14.99 -17.57 10.48
N ILE A 256 -13.75 -17.41 10.06
CA ILE A 256 -13.23 -17.81 8.76
C ILE A 256 -12.29 -19.00 8.95
N THR A 257 -12.18 -19.85 7.92
CA THR A 257 -11.35 -21.06 7.92
C THR A 257 -10.46 -21.10 6.69
N PHE A 258 -9.21 -21.51 6.83
CA PHE A 258 -8.36 -21.82 5.69
C PHE A 258 -8.91 -23.05 4.95
N VAL A 259 -8.91 -23.01 3.62
CA VAL A 259 -9.43 -24.09 2.77
C VAL A 259 -8.32 -24.72 1.94
N GLY A 260 -7.38 -23.90 1.44
CA GLY A 260 -6.25 -24.37 0.66
C GLY A 260 -5.54 -23.23 -0.08
N CYS A 261 -4.41 -23.54 -0.70
CA CYS A 261 -3.61 -22.59 -1.46
C CYS A 261 -2.88 -23.28 -2.62
N VAL A 262 -2.48 -22.49 -3.60
CA VAL A 262 -1.54 -22.90 -4.65
C VAL A 262 -0.42 -21.86 -4.71
N PRO A 263 0.88 -22.24 -4.71
CA PRO A 263 1.42 -23.59 -4.47
C PRO A 263 1.03 -24.21 -3.11
N PRO A 264 1.37 -25.48 -2.83
CA PRO A 264 1.05 -26.10 -1.54
C PRO A 264 1.73 -25.41 -0.35
N GLU A 265 1.21 -25.70 0.85
CA GLU A 265 1.77 -25.20 2.10
C GLU A 265 3.19 -25.73 2.37
N THR A 266 3.97 -24.93 3.10
CA THR A 266 5.24 -25.29 3.71
C THR A 266 5.13 -25.20 5.22
N SER A 267 5.74 -26.16 5.92
CA SER A 267 5.82 -26.15 7.39
C SER A 267 6.90 -25.18 7.92
N TYR A 268 7.77 -24.68 7.05
CA TYR A 268 8.89 -23.81 7.44
C TYR A 268 8.77 -22.44 6.75
N PRO A 269 8.82 -21.34 7.51
CA PRO A 269 8.90 -20.00 6.91
C PRO A 269 10.17 -19.86 6.07
N MET A 270 10.13 -18.99 5.07
CA MET A 270 11.23 -18.74 4.11
C MET A 270 11.59 -19.94 3.21
N SER A 271 10.87 -21.06 3.29
CA SER A 271 10.94 -22.12 2.26
C SER A 271 9.92 -21.82 1.16
N ARG A 272 10.20 -22.23 -0.08
CA ARG A 272 9.27 -21.99 -1.19
C ARG A 272 7.90 -22.61 -0.90
N GLY A 273 6.84 -21.80 -0.94
CA GLY A 273 5.48 -22.24 -0.62
C GLY A 273 4.75 -21.27 0.30
N TRP A 274 3.49 -21.58 0.59
CA TRP A 274 2.67 -20.80 1.53
C TRP A 274 2.90 -21.25 2.96
N TYR A 275 3.21 -20.32 3.84
CA TYR A 275 3.21 -20.54 5.28
C TYR A 275 1.90 -20.00 5.87
N VAL A 276 1.10 -20.88 6.47
CA VAL A 276 -0.19 -20.56 7.06
C VAL A 276 -0.16 -20.95 8.55
N PRO A 277 -0.03 -19.98 9.48
CA PRO A 277 0.16 -20.28 10.91
C PRO A 277 -1.13 -20.67 11.64
N SER A 278 -2.31 -20.49 11.04
CA SER A 278 -3.60 -20.82 11.64
C SER A 278 -4.63 -21.21 10.58
N ASP A 279 -5.40 -22.26 10.88
CA ASP A 279 -6.43 -22.77 9.96
C ASP A 279 -7.82 -22.15 10.21
N SER A 280 -8.00 -21.38 11.29
CA SER A 280 -9.28 -20.72 11.58
C SER A 280 -9.13 -19.54 12.53
N GLY A 281 -10.09 -18.62 12.50
CA GLY A 281 -10.14 -17.49 13.42
C GLY A 281 -11.02 -16.35 12.92
N LEU A 282 -10.84 -15.18 13.53
CA LEU A 282 -11.37 -13.90 13.00
C LEU A 282 -10.40 -13.24 12.02
N THR A 283 -9.13 -13.64 12.11
CA THR A 283 -8.07 -13.27 11.17
C THR A 283 -7.39 -14.54 10.68
N LEU A 284 -7.22 -14.65 9.37
CA LEU A 284 -6.35 -15.64 8.74
C LEU A 284 -5.19 -14.90 8.08
N THR A 285 -4.01 -15.49 8.15
CA THR A 285 -2.83 -14.98 7.46
C THR A 285 -2.18 -16.10 6.66
N GLY A 286 -1.63 -15.75 5.51
CA GLY A 286 -0.78 -16.62 4.71
C GLY A 286 0.35 -15.81 4.11
N THR A 287 1.57 -16.33 4.16
CA THR A 287 2.73 -15.72 3.51
C THR A 287 3.34 -16.70 2.53
N PHE A 288 3.36 -16.37 1.25
CA PHE A 288 4.12 -17.10 0.25
C PHE A 288 5.55 -16.58 0.19
N TYR A 289 6.50 -17.51 0.26
CA TYR A 289 7.92 -17.24 0.09
C TYR A 289 8.43 -17.89 -1.21
N PHE A 290 9.39 -17.24 -1.87
CA PHE A 290 10.13 -17.85 -2.99
C PHE A 290 11.27 -18.76 -2.51
N GLY A 291 11.73 -18.60 -1.26
CA GLY A 291 12.90 -19.31 -0.73
C GLY A 291 14.12 -19.06 -1.60
N SER A 292 14.93 -20.08 -1.89
CA SER A 292 16.09 -19.96 -2.80
C SER A 292 15.77 -20.19 -4.27
N ASP A 293 14.51 -20.40 -4.64
CA ASP A 293 14.09 -20.74 -6.00
C ASP A 293 13.49 -19.52 -6.70
N PRO A 294 14.17 -18.95 -7.72
CA PRO A 294 13.69 -17.78 -8.46
C PRO A 294 12.60 -18.11 -9.47
N THR A 295 12.21 -19.37 -9.66
CA THR A 295 11.24 -19.75 -10.68
C THR A 295 9.94 -18.97 -10.47
N PRO A 296 9.45 -18.22 -11.48
CA PRO A 296 8.18 -17.52 -11.37
C PRO A 296 7.04 -18.48 -11.05
N VAL A 297 6.08 -18.03 -10.25
CA VAL A 297 4.81 -18.74 -10.07
C VAL A 297 3.83 -18.28 -11.14
N GLU A 298 3.16 -19.25 -11.78
CA GLU A 298 2.09 -19.02 -12.77
C GLU A 298 0.70 -19.23 -12.18
N GLU A 299 0.62 -19.73 -10.94
CA GLU A 299 -0.59 -19.87 -10.16
C GLU A 299 -0.26 -19.54 -8.70
N LEU A 300 -0.93 -18.54 -8.13
CA LEU A 300 -0.70 -18.08 -6.77
C LEU A 300 -2.04 -17.71 -6.13
N THR A 301 -2.60 -18.63 -5.34
CA THR A 301 -3.95 -18.51 -4.79
C THR A 301 -3.98 -18.81 -3.30
N PHE A 302 -4.87 -18.10 -2.59
CA PHE A 302 -5.19 -18.34 -1.18
C PHE A 302 -6.71 -18.46 -1.03
N THR A 303 -7.19 -19.62 -0.58
CA THR A 303 -8.62 -19.90 -0.46
C THR A 303 -9.02 -20.01 1.00
N PHE A 304 -10.09 -19.30 1.36
CA PHE A 304 -10.69 -19.32 2.69
C PHE A 304 -12.19 -19.57 2.61
N GLY A 305 -12.76 -20.09 3.69
CA GLY A 305 -14.18 -20.31 3.90
C GLY A 305 -14.74 -19.31 4.89
N GLY A 306 -15.93 -18.79 4.63
CA GLY A 306 -16.64 -17.89 5.54
C GLY A 306 -17.73 -17.07 4.87
N ALA A 307 -18.31 -16.15 5.62
CA ALA A 307 -19.24 -15.15 5.11
C ALA A 307 -18.47 -13.89 4.69
N VAL A 308 -18.73 -13.43 3.45
CA VAL A 308 -18.31 -12.11 2.96
C VAL A 308 -19.58 -11.30 2.73
N ILE A 309 -19.75 -10.24 3.51
CA ILE A 309 -20.97 -9.45 3.55
C ILE A 309 -20.64 -8.06 3.01
N PRO A 310 -21.36 -7.58 1.98
CA PRO A 310 -21.19 -6.20 1.54
C PRO A 310 -21.73 -5.27 2.62
N GLU A 311 -21.05 -4.16 2.83
CA GLU A 311 -21.59 -3.11 3.69
C GLU A 311 -22.92 -2.65 3.10
N ILE A 312 -24.04 -2.89 3.80
CA ILE A 312 -25.34 -2.41 3.32
C ILE A 312 -25.30 -0.89 3.42
N ASN A 313 -25.13 -0.23 2.26
CA ASN A 313 -25.11 1.22 2.19
C ASN A 313 -26.34 1.75 2.93
N SER A 314 -26.13 2.47 4.04
CA SER A 314 -27.21 2.93 4.93
C SER A 314 -28.27 3.74 4.17
N LEU A 315 -27.89 4.34 3.03
CA LEU A 315 -28.79 5.00 2.09
C LEU A 315 -29.80 4.04 1.43
N LEU A 316 -29.37 2.83 1.03
CA LEU A 316 -30.25 1.80 0.47
C LEU A 316 -31.24 1.28 1.52
N LEU A 317 -30.78 1.10 2.77
CA LEU A 317 -31.67 0.77 3.90
C LEU A 317 -32.67 1.90 4.18
N LEU A 318 -32.22 3.14 4.14
CA LEU A 318 -33.09 4.31 4.34
C LEU A 318 -34.12 4.45 3.22
N VAL A 319 -33.71 4.25 1.96
CA VAL A 319 -34.61 4.25 0.79
C VAL A 319 -35.61 3.10 0.87
N ALA A 320 -35.18 1.90 1.27
CA ALA A 320 -36.07 0.76 1.48
C ALA A 320 -37.07 1.03 2.62
N LEU A 321 -36.62 1.59 3.74
CA LEU A 321 -37.47 1.98 4.87
C LEU A 321 -38.48 3.06 4.48
N LEU A 322 -38.06 4.09 3.75
CA LEU A 322 -38.93 5.15 3.23
C LEU A 322 -39.96 4.60 2.23
N ALA A 323 -39.55 3.69 1.34
CA ALA A 323 -40.47 3.02 0.42
C ALA A 323 -41.53 2.20 1.16
N VAL A 324 -41.13 1.40 2.15
CA VAL A 324 -42.04 0.60 2.99
C VAL A 324 -43.00 1.49 3.79
N ALA A 325 -42.50 2.58 4.38
CA ALA A 325 -43.34 3.55 5.11
C ALA A 325 -44.37 4.22 4.20
N THR A 326 -43.96 4.60 2.97
CA THR A 326 -44.86 5.21 1.98
C THR A 326 -45.95 4.25 1.53
N LEU A 327 -45.60 2.99 1.27
CA LEU A 327 -46.56 1.91 0.96
C LEU A 327 -47.55 1.67 2.10
N ALA A 328 -47.09 1.65 3.34
CA ALA A 328 -47.95 1.46 4.51
C ALA A 328 -48.95 2.62 4.69
N ILE A 329 -48.54 3.87 4.42
CA ILE A 329 -49.41 5.05 4.45
C ILE A 329 -50.47 4.98 3.33
N ILE A 330 -50.07 4.60 2.12
CA ILE A 330 -50.98 4.44 0.98
C ILE A 330 -52.02 3.33 1.24
N LEU A 331 -51.60 2.21 1.84
CA LEU A 331 -52.50 1.10 2.18
C LEU A 331 -53.46 1.46 3.32
N LYS A 332 -53.02 2.27 4.29
CA LYS A 332 -53.86 2.75 5.40
C LYS A 332 -54.88 3.81 4.96
N SER A 333 -54.55 4.63 3.97
CA SER A 333 -55.44 5.68 3.42
C SER A 333 -56.45 5.18 2.38
N LYS A 334 -56.36 3.90 1.98
CA LYS A 334 -57.34 3.21 1.12
C LYS A 334 -58.39 2.39 1.91
N LYS A 335 -58.39 2.47 3.24
CA LYS A 335 -59.48 2.04 4.12
C LYS A 335 -60.23 3.27 4.62
#